data_AF-A0A835DSA5-F1
#
_entry.id   AF-A0A835DSA5-F1
#
_cell.length_a   1.000
_cell.length_b   1.000
_cell.length_c   1.000
_cell.angle_alpha   90.00
_cell.angle_beta   90.00
_cell.angle_gamma   90.00
#
_symmetry.space_group_name_H-M   'P 1'
#
loop_
_entity.id
_entity.type
_entity.pdbx_description
1 polymer ?
#
loop_
_entity_poly.entity_id
_entity_poly.type
_entity_poly.pdbx_seq_one_letter_code
_entity_poly.pdbx_strand_id
1 'polypeptide(L)'
;MASHQIENGSGSISTASSTVSSLESEKAAYEFLAQTPIKSTDAHLVEFSEAMRTVAKALRKVAEGKAAAQAEAAEWKRKYELEMTLKEQSKIKGCGSYISNDLDKLASQLTLETSASDQLGCCGKHGICSHEVLQDEVPGPIPRPNHKMVGRKASFKLSWGCNGDKNGQHKHDFVSFEKGDITTAERSNKQILLKWESPAQTVLFITKPNSNSVRVLCAEMIRWLKEHRSINIVVEPRVSKELLTEDSYYNFIQTWDNDEEIKLLHTKVDLIVTLGGDGTVLWAASLFKGPVPPVVAFSLGSLGFMTPFLSEQYRECLDNVLKGPFSITLRNRLQCHVIRDAAKDELVTEEPILVLNEVTIDRGISSYLTYLECYCDSSFVTCVQGDGLIISTTSGSTAYSLAAGGSMVHPQVPGILFTPICPHSLSFRPLILPEYVTLRVQVPYNSRGAAWASFDGKDRKQLLPGDALICSISPWPVPTACQVDSTNDFLRSIHEGLHWNLRKSQSFDGPRD
;
A
#
# COMPACT_ATOMS: atom_id res chain seq x y z
N MET A 1 43.71 -44.93 26.86
CA MET A 1 43.96 -46.09 25.96
C MET A 1 43.05 -45.88 24.75
N ALA A 2 43.54 -45.16 23.74
CA ALA A 2 44.10 -45.70 22.49
C ALA A 2 42.96 -45.88 21.45
N SER A 3 43.00 -45.46 20.18
CA SER A 3 43.78 -44.52 19.36
C SER A 3 43.45 -44.90 17.90
N HIS A 4 43.48 -43.93 16.97
CA HIS A 4 43.59 -44.12 15.51
C HIS A 4 42.34 -44.64 14.76
N GLN A 5 42.04 -44.27 13.51
CA GLN A 5 42.84 -43.65 12.44
C GLN A 5 41.88 -43.04 11.40
N ILE A 6 42.21 -41.87 10.85
CA ILE A 6 41.61 -41.30 9.63
C ILE A 6 42.64 -41.52 8.52
N GLU A 7 42.26 -42.26 7.48
CA GLU A 7 43.02 -42.40 6.24
C GLU A 7 42.33 -41.65 5.10
N ASN A 8 43.13 -40.85 4.40
CA ASN A 8 42.78 -40.11 3.19
C ASN A 8 42.69 -41.04 1.97
N GLY A 9 41.65 -40.86 1.17
CA GLY A 9 41.56 -41.41 -0.19
C GLY A 9 41.20 -40.31 -1.19
N SER A 10 42.20 -39.81 -1.92
CA SER A 10 42.06 -38.90 -3.05
C SER A 10 41.46 -39.61 -4.27
N GLY A 11 40.38 -39.08 -4.83
CA GLY A 11 39.79 -39.53 -6.10
C GLY A 11 39.18 -38.36 -6.86
N SER A 12 39.86 -37.94 -7.92
CA SER A 12 39.37 -36.98 -8.91
C SER A 12 38.16 -37.54 -9.67
N ILE A 13 37.03 -36.83 -9.66
CA ILE A 13 35.90 -37.13 -10.55
C ILE A 13 35.49 -35.85 -11.29
N SER A 14 35.65 -35.97 -12.61
CA SER A 14 35.18 -35.13 -13.69
C SER A 14 33.70 -34.76 -13.59
N THR A 15 33.40 -33.54 -13.98
CA THR A 15 32.08 -33.02 -14.33
C THR A 15 31.40 -33.89 -15.39
N ALA A 16 30.34 -34.60 -15.00
CA ALA A 16 29.36 -35.16 -15.93
C ALA A 16 27.95 -34.98 -15.35
N SER A 17 27.13 -34.28 -16.14
CA SER A 17 25.69 -34.11 -16.00
C SER A 17 24.99 -35.44 -15.73
N SER A 18 24.18 -35.50 -14.66
CA SER A 18 23.18 -36.56 -14.49
C SER A 18 21.86 -35.97 -13.97
N THR A 19 21.01 -35.58 -14.92
CA THR A 19 19.56 -35.65 -14.75
C THR A 19 19.17 -37.09 -14.43
N VAL A 20 19.07 -37.41 -13.14
CA VAL A 20 18.44 -38.64 -12.68
C VAL A 20 16.93 -38.49 -12.93
N SER A 21 16.41 -39.32 -13.82
CA SER A 21 15.02 -39.28 -14.24
C SER A 21 14.09 -39.64 -13.08
N SER A 22 13.03 -38.85 -12.85
CA SER A 22 12.07 -39.09 -11.77
C SER A 22 11.32 -40.43 -11.89
N LEU A 23 11.45 -41.13 -13.01
CA LEU A 23 10.87 -42.44 -13.29
C LEU A 23 11.54 -43.58 -12.52
N GLU A 24 12.84 -43.49 -12.20
CA GLU A 24 13.53 -44.54 -11.45
C GLU A 24 13.20 -44.48 -9.95
N SER A 25 12.92 -43.29 -9.43
CA SER A 25 12.53 -43.08 -8.03
C SER A 25 11.11 -43.57 -7.73
N GLU A 26 10.20 -43.54 -8.70
CA GLU A 26 8.84 -44.11 -8.56
C GLU A 26 8.85 -45.64 -8.55
N LYS A 27 9.75 -46.27 -9.33
CA LYS A 27 9.84 -47.73 -9.41
C LYS A 27 10.36 -48.34 -8.10
N ALA A 28 11.31 -47.67 -7.45
CA ALA A 28 11.84 -48.07 -6.14
C ALA A 28 10.80 -47.97 -5.01
N ALA A 29 9.90 -46.98 -5.07
CA ALA A 29 8.81 -46.85 -4.10
C ALA A 29 7.75 -47.97 -4.24
N TYR A 30 7.52 -48.46 -5.47
CA TYR A 30 6.61 -49.56 -5.74
C TYR A 30 7.15 -50.93 -5.31
N GLU A 31 8.45 -51.17 -5.43
CA GLU A 31 9.07 -52.42 -4.95
C GLU A 31 9.12 -52.51 -3.41
N PHE A 32 9.26 -51.37 -2.72
CA PHE A 32 9.24 -51.33 -1.26
C PHE A 32 7.86 -51.63 -0.66
N LEU A 33 6.78 -51.27 -1.37
CA LEU A 33 5.41 -51.57 -0.97
C LEU A 33 4.98 -53.01 -1.25
N ALA A 34 5.69 -53.73 -2.12
CA ALA A 34 5.36 -55.11 -2.50
C ALA A 34 5.92 -56.17 -1.53
N GLN A 35 6.80 -55.80 -0.59
CA GLN A 35 7.46 -56.73 0.32
C GLN A 35 7.08 -56.47 1.79
N THR A 36 5.91 -56.93 2.24
CA THR A 36 5.69 -57.31 3.65
C THR A 36 4.51 -58.27 3.78
N PRO A 37 4.69 -59.51 4.26
CA PRO A 37 3.59 -60.37 4.64
C PRO A 37 3.43 -60.33 6.17
N ILE A 38 2.52 -59.49 6.68
CA ILE A 38 2.09 -59.56 8.09
C ILE A 38 0.58 -59.76 8.12
N LYS A 39 0.18 -61.00 8.43
CA LYS A 39 -1.20 -61.39 8.75
C LYS A 39 -1.54 -60.85 10.15
N SER A 40 -2.33 -59.78 10.24
CA SER A 40 -3.51 -59.69 11.12
C SER A 40 -4.11 -58.28 11.14
N THR A 41 -5.43 -58.22 10.95
CA THR A 41 -6.37 -57.14 11.32
C THR A 41 -6.00 -55.72 10.94
N ASP A 42 -6.37 -55.27 9.74
CA ASP A 42 -6.29 -53.84 9.41
C ASP A 42 -7.27 -53.44 8.30
N ALA A 43 -8.57 -53.43 8.62
CA ALA A 43 -9.59 -52.85 7.74
C ALA A 43 -9.34 -51.34 7.50
N HIS A 44 -8.78 -50.65 8.49
CA HIS A 44 -8.48 -49.22 8.42
C HIS A 44 -7.31 -48.89 7.49
N LEU A 45 -6.28 -49.75 7.37
CA LEU A 45 -5.20 -49.53 6.41
C LEU A 45 -5.66 -49.77 4.97
N VAL A 46 -6.58 -50.72 4.76
CA VAL A 46 -7.20 -50.94 3.44
C VAL A 46 -8.02 -49.72 3.05
N GLU A 47 -8.87 -49.22 3.94
CA GLU A 47 -9.70 -48.02 3.72
C GLU A 47 -8.84 -46.77 3.47
N PHE A 48 -7.75 -46.59 4.23
CA PHE A 48 -6.79 -45.51 4.02
C PHE A 48 -6.08 -45.62 2.65
N SER A 49 -5.70 -46.83 2.23
CA SER A 49 -5.08 -47.07 0.92
C SER A 49 -6.03 -46.77 -0.24
N GLU A 50 -7.32 -47.06 -0.09
CA GLU A 50 -8.36 -46.75 -1.08
C GLU A 50 -8.65 -45.24 -1.15
N ALA A 51 -8.66 -44.56 -0.01
CA ALA A 51 -8.77 -43.11 0.05
C ALA A 51 -7.59 -42.43 -0.66
N MET A 52 -6.35 -42.86 -0.40
CA MET A 52 -5.15 -42.34 -1.07
C MET A 52 -5.16 -42.59 -2.58
N ARG A 53 -5.65 -43.76 -3.02
CA ARG A 53 -5.81 -44.06 -4.45
C ARG A 53 -6.86 -43.17 -5.13
N THR A 54 -7.90 -42.78 -4.39
CA THR A 54 -8.94 -41.86 -4.86
C THR A 54 -8.41 -40.43 -4.99
N VAL A 55 -7.64 -39.97 -4.00
CA VAL A 55 -6.96 -38.67 -4.03
C VAL A 55 -5.96 -38.60 -5.21
N ALA A 56 -5.17 -39.64 -5.42
CA ALA A 56 -4.23 -39.69 -6.55
C ALA A 56 -4.94 -39.62 -7.91
N LYS A 57 -6.09 -40.30 -8.08
CA LYS A 57 -6.92 -40.20 -9.29
C LYS A 57 -7.50 -38.80 -9.49
N ALA A 58 -7.92 -38.14 -8.42
CA ALA A 58 -8.43 -36.77 -8.47
C ALA A 58 -7.34 -35.77 -8.87
N LEU A 59 -6.14 -35.88 -8.29
CA LEU A 59 -4.98 -35.06 -8.66
C LEU A 59 -4.56 -35.26 -10.12
N ARG A 60 -4.64 -36.49 -10.64
CA ARG A 60 -4.37 -36.79 -12.06
C ARG A 60 -5.37 -36.10 -12.99
N LYS A 61 -6.67 -36.15 -12.66
CA LYS A 61 -7.71 -35.44 -13.42
C LYS A 61 -7.53 -33.92 -13.39
N VAL A 62 -7.09 -33.36 -12.26
CA VAL A 62 -6.79 -31.91 -12.15
C VAL A 62 -5.58 -31.54 -12.99
N ALA A 63 -4.52 -32.37 -12.99
CA ALA A 63 -3.34 -32.15 -13.81
C ALA A 63 -3.66 -32.25 -15.32
N GLU A 64 -4.46 -33.24 -15.72
CA GLU A 64 -4.96 -33.39 -17.10
C GLU A 64 -5.87 -32.22 -17.51
N GLY A 65 -6.75 -31.76 -16.62
CA GLY A 65 -7.58 -30.58 -16.84
C GLY A 65 -6.77 -29.29 -16.97
N LYS A 66 -5.69 -29.13 -16.19
CA LYS A 66 -4.76 -28.00 -16.30
C LYS A 66 -3.99 -28.05 -17.63
N ALA A 67 -3.53 -29.22 -18.05
CA ALA A 67 -2.85 -29.39 -19.34
C ALA A 67 -3.79 -29.11 -20.52
N ALA A 68 -5.05 -29.57 -20.45
CA ALA A 68 -6.07 -29.28 -21.47
C ALA A 68 -6.40 -27.79 -21.54
N ALA A 69 -6.60 -27.12 -20.40
CA ALA A 69 -6.84 -25.67 -20.35
C ALA A 69 -5.63 -24.86 -20.86
N GLN A 70 -4.40 -25.31 -20.60
CA GLN A 70 -3.19 -24.69 -21.14
C GLN A 70 -3.04 -24.89 -22.64
N ALA A 71 -3.41 -26.07 -23.17
CA ALA A 71 -3.44 -26.33 -24.60
C ALA A 71 -4.52 -25.47 -25.30
N GLU A 72 -5.70 -25.34 -24.71
CA GLU A 72 -6.77 -24.49 -25.20
C GLU A 72 -6.34 -23.01 -25.18
N ALA A 73 -5.73 -22.53 -24.09
CA ALA A 73 -5.19 -21.18 -23.99
C ALA A 73 -4.09 -20.91 -25.04
N ALA A 74 -3.23 -21.90 -25.32
CA ALA A 74 -2.22 -21.80 -26.38
C ALA A 74 -2.85 -21.77 -27.78
N GLU A 75 -3.91 -22.52 -28.03
CA GLU A 75 -4.68 -22.43 -29.29
C GLU A 75 -5.39 -21.09 -29.44
N TRP A 76 -6.02 -20.58 -28.37
CA TRP A 76 -6.64 -19.26 -28.36
C TRP A 76 -5.61 -18.15 -28.59
N LYS A 77 -4.43 -18.25 -27.98
CA LYS A 77 -3.31 -17.33 -28.22
C LYS A 77 -2.87 -17.35 -29.69
N ARG A 78 -2.72 -18.53 -30.29
CA ARG A 78 -2.39 -18.65 -31.73
C ARG A 78 -3.47 -18.08 -32.63
N LYS A 79 -4.75 -18.36 -32.34
CA LYS A 79 -5.89 -17.80 -33.11
C LYS A 79 -5.91 -16.27 -33.00
N TYR A 80 -5.67 -15.74 -31.81
CA TYR A 80 -5.60 -14.30 -31.56
C TYR A 80 -4.42 -13.65 -32.31
N GLU A 81 -3.22 -14.23 -32.26
CA GLU A 81 -2.05 -13.75 -33.02
C GLU A 81 -2.29 -13.79 -34.54
N LEU A 82 -2.99 -14.82 -35.03
CA LEU A 82 -3.38 -14.96 -36.43
C LEU A 82 -4.46 -13.93 -36.84
N GLU A 83 -5.40 -13.63 -35.94
CA GLU A 83 -6.40 -12.59 -36.15
C GLU A 83 -5.79 -11.18 -36.08
N MET A 84 -4.79 -10.96 -35.22
CA MET A 84 -4.04 -9.70 -35.12
C MET A 84 -3.19 -9.45 -36.36
N THR A 85 -2.50 -10.46 -36.89
CA THR A 85 -1.75 -10.35 -38.14
C THR A 85 -2.68 -10.14 -39.36
N LEU A 86 -3.88 -10.75 -39.37
CA LEU A 86 -4.92 -10.46 -40.38
C LEU A 86 -5.50 -9.04 -40.24
N LYS A 87 -5.65 -8.52 -39.02
CA LYS A 87 -6.07 -7.13 -38.74
C LYS A 87 -4.99 -6.11 -39.12
N GLU A 88 -3.71 -6.45 -38.99
CA GLU A 88 -2.60 -5.62 -39.48
C GLU A 88 -2.50 -5.61 -41.01
N GLN A 89 -2.69 -6.76 -41.67
CA GLN A 89 -2.72 -6.83 -43.13
C GLN A 89 -3.96 -6.15 -43.75
N SER A 90 -5.10 -6.13 -43.04
CA SER A 90 -6.28 -5.38 -43.47
C SER A 90 -6.22 -3.87 -43.18
N LYS A 91 -5.47 -3.42 -42.15
CA LYS A 91 -5.15 -2.00 -41.92
C LYS A 91 -4.27 -1.39 -43.03
N ILE A 92 -3.49 -2.19 -43.76
CA ILE A 92 -2.74 -1.74 -44.94
C ILE A 92 -3.67 -1.54 -46.17
N LYS A 93 -4.91 -2.04 -46.13
CA LYS A 93 -5.90 -1.93 -47.24
C LYS A 93 -7.21 -1.20 -46.90
N GLY A 94 -7.41 -0.74 -45.68
CA GLY A 94 -8.65 -0.07 -45.28
C GLY A 94 -8.41 1.03 -44.26
N CYS A 95 -8.73 2.26 -44.66
CA CYS A 95 -8.61 3.49 -43.87
C CYS A 95 -9.42 3.45 -42.55
N GLY A 96 -8.85 3.97 -41.46
CA GLY A 96 -9.58 4.42 -40.26
C GLY A 96 -9.10 3.85 -38.91
N SER A 97 -7.89 4.15 -38.46
CA SER A 97 -7.43 3.88 -37.08
C SER A 97 -7.24 5.18 -36.29
N TYR A 98 -8.21 5.56 -35.46
CA TYR A 98 -8.05 6.73 -34.59
C TYR A 98 -8.42 6.50 -33.11
N ILE A 99 -8.89 5.31 -32.67
CA ILE A 99 -9.47 5.20 -31.30
C ILE A 99 -8.57 4.48 -30.28
N SER A 100 -7.81 3.43 -30.63
CA SER A 100 -6.98 2.74 -29.61
C SER A 100 -5.70 3.49 -29.22
N ASN A 101 -5.18 4.33 -30.12
CA ASN A 101 -3.93 5.04 -29.88
C ASN A 101 -4.08 6.23 -28.92
N ASP A 102 -5.30 6.77 -28.74
CA ASP A 102 -5.51 7.96 -27.92
C ASP A 102 -5.61 7.64 -26.42
N LEU A 103 -6.15 6.46 -26.04
CA LEU A 103 -6.17 6.01 -24.64
C LEU A 103 -4.77 5.63 -24.13
N ASP A 104 -3.99 4.91 -24.92
CA ASP A 104 -2.60 4.59 -24.58
C ASP A 104 -1.72 5.85 -24.58
N LYS A 105 -2.01 6.84 -25.46
CA LYS A 105 -1.39 8.17 -25.41
C LYS A 105 -1.76 8.97 -24.16
N LEU A 106 -3.02 8.95 -23.71
CA LEU A 106 -3.45 9.63 -22.48
C LEU A 106 -2.81 8.99 -21.24
N ALA A 107 -2.75 7.65 -21.18
CA ALA A 107 -2.02 6.94 -20.14
C ALA A 107 -0.52 7.27 -20.16
N SER A 108 0.07 7.37 -21.36
CA SER A 108 1.47 7.78 -21.58
C SER A 108 1.73 9.26 -21.25
N GLN A 109 0.78 10.16 -21.51
CA GLN A 109 0.88 11.60 -21.21
C GLN A 109 0.79 11.85 -19.70
N LEU A 110 -0.11 11.15 -19.00
CA LEU A 110 -0.20 11.17 -17.54
C LEU A 110 1.04 10.56 -16.86
N THR A 111 1.76 9.64 -17.53
CA THR A 111 3.08 9.14 -17.07
C THR A 111 4.24 10.06 -17.45
N LEU A 112 4.16 10.78 -18.59
CA LEU A 112 5.20 11.71 -19.07
C LEU A 112 5.25 13.05 -18.33
N GLU A 113 4.14 13.54 -17.78
CA GLU A 113 4.18 14.72 -16.88
C GLU A 113 4.95 14.44 -15.57
N THR A 114 5.32 13.18 -15.32
CA THR A 114 6.15 12.79 -14.16
C THR A 114 7.63 12.59 -14.53
N SER A 115 8.04 12.81 -15.78
CA SER A 115 9.43 12.56 -16.21
C SER A 115 9.90 13.41 -17.40
N ALA A 116 10.06 14.73 -17.21
CA ALA A 116 10.87 15.53 -18.13
C ALA A 116 11.34 16.87 -17.52
N SER A 117 12.51 16.86 -16.86
CA SER A 117 13.47 17.96 -16.97
C SER A 117 14.84 17.45 -16.53
N ASP A 118 15.75 17.24 -17.48
CA ASP A 118 17.13 16.83 -17.20
C ASP A 118 18.11 17.74 -17.96
N GLN A 119 19.23 18.03 -17.28
CA GLN A 119 20.49 18.67 -17.71
C GLN A 119 20.65 20.21 -17.59
N LEU A 120 21.34 20.67 -16.52
CA LEU A 120 22.81 20.88 -16.48
C LEU A 120 23.24 21.60 -15.16
N GLY A 121 24.19 21.02 -14.40
CA GLY A 121 25.08 21.79 -13.51
C GLY A 121 25.13 21.43 -12.01
N CYS A 122 26.21 20.74 -11.62
CA CYS A 122 26.90 20.79 -10.31
C CYS A 122 26.15 20.54 -8.99
N CYS A 123 26.31 19.31 -8.48
CA CYS A 123 26.69 18.92 -7.12
C CYS A 123 26.22 19.79 -5.92
N GLY A 124 25.33 19.21 -5.11
CA GLY A 124 25.26 19.44 -3.67
C GLY A 124 23.90 19.90 -3.14
N LYS A 125 23.12 18.96 -2.58
CA LYS A 125 22.24 19.09 -1.39
C LYS A 125 21.24 17.93 -1.36
N HIS A 126 21.60 16.83 -0.67
CA HIS A 126 20.61 15.83 -0.27
C HIS A 126 19.88 16.30 0.98
N GLY A 127 18.72 16.90 0.73
CA GLY A 127 17.68 17.18 1.70
C GLY A 127 16.46 17.58 0.91
N ILE A 128 15.35 16.88 1.09
CA ILE A 128 14.05 17.38 0.61
C ILE A 128 13.77 18.62 1.47
N CYS A 129 14.10 19.79 0.96
CA CYS A 129 13.70 21.07 1.53
C CYS A 129 12.30 21.37 0.98
N SER A 130 11.36 21.71 1.87
CA SER A 130 10.01 22.17 1.50
C SER A 130 9.99 23.61 0.98
N HIS A 131 10.94 23.97 0.11
CA HIS A 131 10.99 25.26 -0.55
C HIS A 131 11.36 25.07 -2.02
N GLU A 132 10.34 24.95 -2.87
CA GLU A 132 10.33 25.41 -4.27
C GLU A 132 8.95 25.16 -4.89
N VAL A 133 7.94 25.87 -4.39
CA VAL A 133 6.83 26.37 -5.23
C VAL A 133 6.51 27.74 -4.65
N LEU A 134 6.66 28.78 -5.47
CA LEU A 134 6.18 30.17 -5.35
C LEU A 134 7.28 31.12 -5.83
N GLN A 135 7.32 31.38 -7.14
CA GLN A 135 7.61 32.70 -7.71
C GLN A 135 7.29 32.70 -9.21
N ASP A 136 6.18 33.32 -9.57
CA ASP A 136 6.05 34.08 -10.81
C ASP A 136 5.37 35.40 -10.43
N GLU A 137 6.18 36.41 -10.14
CA GLU A 137 5.74 37.80 -9.99
C GLU A 137 5.76 38.47 -11.38
N VAL A 138 4.59 38.91 -11.86
CA VAL A 138 4.48 39.95 -12.88
C VAL A 138 4.25 41.29 -12.17
N PRO A 139 5.01 42.36 -12.46
CA PRO A 139 4.93 43.60 -11.69
C PRO A 139 3.83 44.55 -12.22
N GLY A 140 2.98 45.04 -11.32
CA GLY A 140 2.06 46.17 -11.55
C GLY A 140 1.69 46.86 -10.22
N PRO A 141 1.43 48.19 -10.17
CA PRO A 141 1.71 48.98 -8.97
C PRO A 141 0.51 49.32 -8.04
N ILE A 142 0.77 49.18 -6.73
CA ILE A 142 0.38 50.03 -5.56
C ILE A 142 -1.06 49.94 -4.97
N PRO A 143 -1.22 50.05 -3.62
CA PRO A 143 -1.98 49.10 -2.81
C PRO A 143 -3.21 49.67 -2.09
N ARG A 144 -4.02 48.78 -1.49
CA ARG A 144 -4.85 49.09 -0.30
C ARG A 144 -4.88 47.92 0.69
N PRO A 145 -5.05 48.20 2.01
CA PRO A 145 -4.66 47.30 3.07
C PRO A 145 -5.84 46.51 3.63
N ASN A 146 -5.66 45.20 3.87
CA ASN A 146 -6.09 44.46 5.07
C ASN A 146 -6.10 42.96 4.80
N HIS A 147 -5.07 42.25 5.27
CA HIS A 147 -5.22 40.94 5.89
C HIS A 147 -4.06 40.77 6.88
N LYS A 148 -4.40 40.72 8.17
CA LYS A 148 -3.45 40.55 9.27
C LYS A 148 -2.96 39.10 9.33
N MET A 149 -1.64 38.98 9.47
CA MET A 149 -0.84 37.85 9.97
C MET A 149 -1.00 36.49 9.27
N VAL A 150 -0.23 36.30 8.20
CA VAL A 150 0.26 34.97 7.81
C VAL A 150 1.48 34.68 8.69
N GLY A 151 1.31 33.82 9.70
CA GLY A 151 2.45 33.22 10.41
C GLY A 151 3.25 32.37 9.43
N ARG A 152 4.59 32.47 9.46
CA ARG A 152 5.44 31.60 8.64
C ARG A 152 5.27 30.16 9.12
N LYS A 153 4.81 29.29 8.21
CA LYS A 153 4.68 27.83 8.42
C LYS A 153 5.99 27.25 8.96
N ALA A 154 5.89 26.27 9.85
CA ALA A 154 7.08 25.65 10.41
C ALA A 154 7.84 24.85 9.35
N SER A 155 9.12 25.15 9.12
CA SER A 155 9.96 24.33 8.25
C SER A 155 10.48 23.10 9.01
N PHE A 156 10.71 22.01 8.29
CA PHE A 156 11.24 20.77 8.85
C PHE A 156 12.13 20.08 7.83
N LYS A 157 13.06 19.25 8.32
CA LYS A 157 13.95 18.43 7.51
C LYS A 157 13.78 16.95 7.85
N LEU A 158 13.77 16.11 6.82
CA LEU A 158 13.85 14.66 6.98
C LEU A 158 15.32 14.23 7.02
N SER A 159 15.68 13.42 8.01
CA SER A 159 16.99 12.77 8.09
C SER A 159 16.83 11.26 8.19
N TRP A 160 17.72 10.54 7.55
CA TRP A 160 17.79 9.08 7.61
C TRP A 160 18.80 8.67 8.67
N GLY A 161 18.40 7.81 9.61
CA GLY A 161 19.28 7.31 10.68
C GLY A 161 19.34 5.79 10.68
N CYS A 162 20.54 5.24 10.88
CA CYS A 162 20.74 3.84 11.27
C CYS A 162 21.17 3.84 12.73
N ASN A 163 20.55 3.02 13.58
CA ASN A 163 20.98 2.87 14.97
C ASN A 163 22.15 1.87 15.02
N GLY A 164 23.30 2.31 14.49
CA GLY A 164 24.53 1.55 14.37
C GLY A 164 25.67 2.49 14.02
N ASP A 165 26.61 2.61 14.96
CA ASP A 165 27.87 3.36 14.92
C ASP A 165 27.87 4.88 15.09
N LYS A 166 28.63 5.31 16.10
CA LYS A 166 28.86 6.69 16.54
C LYS A 166 29.63 7.58 15.55
N ASN A 167 29.80 7.15 14.30
CA ASN A 167 30.58 7.88 13.30
C ASN A 167 29.72 8.15 12.06
N GLY A 168 29.26 9.39 11.92
CA GLY A 168 28.47 9.89 10.79
C GLY A 168 29.23 9.95 9.46
N GLN A 169 29.66 8.81 8.93
CA GLN A 169 30.11 8.69 7.54
C GLN A 169 28.98 8.14 6.68
N HIS A 170 28.38 9.04 5.90
CA HIS A 170 27.52 8.68 4.78
C HIS A 170 28.34 7.87 3.76
N LYS A 171 28.10 6.56 3.68
CA LYS A 171 28.58 5.75 2.55
C LYS A 171 27.63 5.93 1.37
N HIS A 172 28.14 6.51 0.29
CA HIS A 172 27.54 6.37 -1.03
C HIS A 172 28.12 5.09 -1.65
N ASP A 173 27.33 4.02 -1.69
CA ASP A 173 27.77 2.76 -2.27
C ASP A 173 27.59 2.83 -3.79
N PHE A 174 28.71 3.02 -4.50
CA PHE A 174 28.80 2.65 -5.91
C PHE A 174 29.09 1.14 -5.97
N VAL A 175 28.25 0.39 -6.69
CA VAL A 175 28.52 -1.02 -6.97
C VAL A 175 29.66 -1.09 -8.00
N SER A 176 30.89 -1.34 -7.54
CA SER A 176 32.01 -1.64 -8.43
C SER A 176 31.94 -3.11 -8.85
N PHE A 177 31.72 -3.36 -10.14
CA PHE A 177 31.63 -4.69 -10.73
C PHE A 177 33.03 -5.24 -11.06
N GLU A 178 33.83 -5.57 -10.04
CA GLU A 178 35.20 -6.09 -10.28
C GLU A 178 35.35 -7.59 -10.05
N LYS A 179 34.46 -8.27 -9.32
CA LYS A 179 34.51 -9.73 -9.13
C LYS A 179 33.14 -10.32 -8.82
N GLY A 180 32.47 -10.86 -9.84
CA GLY A 180 31.58 -12.04 -9.82
C GLY A 180 30.41 -12.20 -8.82
N ASP A 181 30.42 -11.55 -7.66
CA ASP A 181 29.44 -11.68 -6.60
C ASP A 181 28.73 -10.34 -6.40
N ILE A 182 27.43 -10.31 -6.65
CA ILE A 182 26.57 -9.16 -6.32
C ILE A 182 26.39 -9.16 -4.81
N THR A 183 27.28 -8.48 -4.09
CA THR A 183 27.05 -8.18 -2.68
C THR A 183 26.14 -6.96 -2.59
N THR A 184 24.89 -7.17 -2.18
CA THR A 184 24.03 -6.05 -1.80
C THR A 184 24.57 -5.47 -0.51
N ALA A 185 24.95 -4.20 -0.49
CA ALA A 185 25.31 -3.49 0.73
C ALA A 185 24.24 -3.75 1.81
N GLU A 186 24.69 -3.95 3.05
CA GLU A 186 23.82 -4.16 4.21
C GLU A 186 22.69 -3.12 4.18
N ARG A 187 21.44 -3.60 4.17
CA ARG A 187 20.26 -2.75 4.14
C ARG A 187 20.31 -1.84 5.36
N SER A 188 20.64 -0.56 5.14
CA SER A 188 20.55 0.43 6.20
C SER A 188 19.15 0.38 6.79
N ASN A 189 19.02 0.18 8.10
CA ASN A 189 17.72 0.24 8.76
C ASN A 189 17.21 1.67 8.58
N LYS A 190 16.26 1.81 7.66
CA LYS A 190 15.86 3.06 7.04
C LYS A 190 14.84 3.81 7.91
N GLN A 191 15.21 4.14 9.15
CA GLN A 191 14.34 4.91 10.04
C GLN A 191 14.38 6.38 9.62
N ILE A 192 13.19 6.95 9.40
CA ILE A 192 13.02 8.33 9.00
C ILE A 192 12.76 9.15 10.25
N LEU A 193 13.58 10.17 10.48
CA LEU A 193 13.42 11.12 11.57
C LEU A 193 12.98 12.46 10.99
N LEU A 194 11.91 13.02 11.55
CA LEU A 194 11.47 14.38 11.27
C LEU A 194 12.03 15.32 12.31
N LYS A 195 12.76 16.35 11.87
CA LYS A 195 13.27 17.41 12.74
C LYS A 195 12.66 18.74 12.34
N TRP A 196 12.01 19.41 13.28
CA TRP A 196 11.58 20.80 13.14
C TRP A 196 12.80 21.72 12.98
N GLU A 197 12.81 22.55 11.93
CA GLU A 197 13.76 23.65 11.79
C GLU A 197 13.25 24.89 12.54
N SER A 198 11.93 25.05 12.61
CA SER A 198 11.26 26.02 13.47
C SER A 198 10.13 25.33 14.26
N PRO A 199 9.83 25.76 15.50
CA PRO A 199 8.78 25.16 16.30
C PRO A 199 7.42 25.16 15.58
N ALA A 200 6.69 24.05 15.65
CA ALA A 200 5.32 23.96 15.15
C ALA A 200 4.41 24.97 15.88
N GLN A 201 3.64 25.74 15.11
CA GLN A 201 2.79 26.80 15.62
C GLN A 201 1.31 26.46 15.51
N THR A 202 0.91 25.63 14.55
CA THR A 202 -0.50 25.33 14.30
C THR A 202 -0.76 23.83 14.31
N VAL A 203 -1.65 23.39 15.20
CA VAL A 203 -2.06 21.99 15.34
C VAL A 203 -3.53 21.84 14.94
N LEU A 204 -3.79 20.92 14.01
CA LEU A 204 -5.14 20.52 13.60
C LEU A 204 -5.59 19.29 14.39
N PHE A 205 -6.74 19.37 15.07
CA PHE A 205 -7.37 18.21 15.69
C PHE A 205 -8.48 17.64 14.81
N ILE A 206 -8.44 16.33 14.64
CA ILE A 206 -9.46 15.53 13.96
C ILE A 206 -9.94 14.45 14.92
N THR A 207 -11.25 14.32 15.07
CA THR A 207 -11.80 13.44 16.12
C THR A 207 -12.87 12.50 15.57
N LYS A 208 -12.90 11.28 16.11
CA LYS A 208 -13.98 10.34 15.84
C LYS A 208 -15.32 10.98 16.27
N PRO A 209 -16.33 11.02 15.38
CA PRO A 209 -17.64 11.59 15.71
C PRO A 209 -18.41 10.73 16.72
N ASN A 210 -19.37 11.35 17.41
CA ASN A 210 -20.33 10.68 18.30
C ASN A 210 -19.70 9.85 19.43
N SER A 211 -18.54 10.26 19.95
CA SER A 211 -17.87 9.59 21.07
C SER A 211 -17.58 10.58 22.19
N ASN A 212 -18.24 10.37 23.34
CA ASN A 212 -18.09 11.24 24.51
C ASN A 212 -16.67 11.17 25.08
N SER A 213 -16.06 9.98 25.15
CA SER A 213 -14.67 9.84 25.63
C SER A 213 -13.68 10.61 24.75
N VAL A 214 -13.86 10.56 23.42
CA VAL A 214 -13.04 11.32 22.46
C VAL A 214 -13.24 12.82 22.65
N ARG A 215 -14.47 13.29 22.83
CA ARG A 215 -14.78 14.71 23.04
C ARG A 215 -14.12 15.24 24.32
N VAL A 216 -14.26 14.52 25.45
CA VAL A 216 -13.65 14.89 26.73
C VAL A 216 -12.12 14.93 26.61
N LEU A 217 -11.51 13.89 26.04
CA LEU A 217 -10.06 13.86 25.83
C LEU A 217 -9.60 15.01 24.92
N CYS A 218 -10.32 15.30 23.84
CA CYS A 218 -10.00 16.39 22.93
C CYS A 218 -9.97 17.73 23.65
N ALA A 219 -11.00 18.00 24.47
CA ALA A 219 -11.09 19.19 25.29
C ALA A 219 -9.89 19.32 26.26
N GLU A 220 -9.54 18.24 26.97
CA GLU A 220 -8.40 18.19 27.88
C GLU A 220 -7.06 18.43 27.15
N MET A 221 -6.86 17.80 25.99
CA MET A 221 -5.64 17.94 25.20
C MET A 221 -5.47 19.36 24.66
N ILE A 222 -6.54 19.95 24.12
CA ILE A 222 -6.55 21.32 23.62
C ILE A 222 -6.25 22.30 24.75
N ARG A 223 -6.88 22.11 25.91
CA ARG A 223 -6.64 22.94 27.09
C ARG A 223 -5.20 22.84 27.56
N TRP A 224 -4.66 21.63 27.68
CA TRP A 224 -3.26 21.41 28.06
C TRP A 224 -2.28 22.09 27.09
N LEU A 225 -2.48 21.91 25.77
CA LEU A 225 -1.66 22.58 24.76
C LEU A 225 -1.74 24.09 24.87
N LYS A 226 -2.93 24.67 25.07
CA LYS A 226 -3.10 26.12 25.19
C LYS A 226 -2.41 26.70 26.43
N GLU A 227 -2.49 26.00 27.56
CA GLU A 227 -1.91 26.44 28.84
C GLU A 227 -0.37 26.31 28.87
N HIS A 228 0.16 25.25 28.25
CA HIS A 228 1.59 24.93 28.33
C HIS A 228 2.38 25.42 27.10
N ARG A 229 1.70 25.70 25.97
CA ARG A 229 2.32 26.05 24.70
C ARG A 229 1.57 27.20 24.02
N SER A 230 2.30 28.10 23.37
CA SER A 230 1.71 29.14 22.52
C SER A 230 1.44 28.60 21.11
N ILE A 231 0.50 27.66 21.00
CA ILE A 231 0.11 26.99 19.75
C ILE A 231 -1.31 27.42 19.34
N ASN A 232 -1.49 27.67 18.04
CA ASN A 232 -2.78 27.87 17.40
C ASN A 232 -3.47 26.52 17.21
N ILE A 233 -4.73 26.44 17.64
CA ILE A 233 -5.53 25.22 17.57
C ILE A 233 -6.57 25.39 16.48
N VAL A 234 -6.55 24.48 15.52
CA VAL A 234 -7.56 24.36 14.47
C VAL A 234 -8.33 23.06 14.69
N VAL A 235 -9.64 23.08 14.56
CA VAL A 235 -10.48 21.88 14.68
C VAL A 235 -11.56 21.86 13.60
N GLU A 236 -12.14 20.68 13.34
CA GLU A 236 -13.27 20.54 12.44
C GLU A 236 -14.50 21.36 12.92
N PRO A 237 -15.34 21.88 11.99
CA PRO A 237 -16.48 22.74 12.34
C PRO A 237 -17.44 22.10 13.35
N ARG A 238 -17.62 20.77 13.27
CA ARG A 238 -18.39 19.99 14.23
C ARG A 238 -17.79 20.08 15.64
N VAL A 239 -16.49 19.83 15.76
CA VAL A 239 -15.76 19.83 17.05
C VAL A 239 -15.74 21.23 17.66
N SER A 240 -15.58 22.26 16.82
CA SER A 240 -15.63 23.66 17.26
C SER A 240 -16.98 23.97 17.93
N LYS A 241 -18.09 23.62 17.26
CA LYS A 241 -19.44 23.82 17.82
C LYS A 241 -19.66 23.06 19.12
N GLU A 242 -19.21 21.81 19.20
CA GLU A 242 -19.32 20.98 20.40
C GLU A 242 -18.58 21.61 21.60
N LEU A 243 -17.33 22.02 21.41
CA LEU A 243 -16.51 22.61 22.48
C LEU A 243 -17.03 23.99 22.92
N LEU A 244 -17.43 24.84 21.98
CA LEU A 244 -17.94 26.19 22.29
C LEU A 244 -19.29 26.17 23.02
N THR A 245 -20.12 25.15 22.76
CA THR A 245 -21.39 24.97 23.47
C THR A 245 -21.17 24.52 24.92
N GLU A 246 -20.10 23.76 25.15
CA GLU A 246 -19.75 23.20 26.46
C GLU A 246 -19.05 24.24 27.36
N ASP A 247 -18.09 24.99 26.82
CA ASP A 247 -17.37 26.02 27.57
C ASP A 247 -16.88 27.17 26.67
N SER A 248 -17.21 28.41 27.06
CA SER A 248 -16.74 29.64 26.42
C SER A 248 -15.20 29.81 26.42
N TYR A 249 -14.48 29.06 27.27
CA TYR A 249 -13.03 29.00 27.28
C TYR A 249 -12.44 28.73 25.88
N TYR A 250 -13.13 27.95 25.05
CA TYR A 250 -12.65 27.51 23.74
C TYR A 250 -12.81 28.52 22.59
N ASN A 251 -13.18 29.78 22.89
CA ASN A 251 -13.34 30.86 21.89
C ASN A 251 -12.08 31.17 21.05
N PHE A 252 -10.89 30.70 21.47
CA PHE A 252 -9.65 30.88 20.72
C PHE A 252 -9.44 29.86 19.59
N ILE A 253 -10.26 28.81 19.53
CA ILE A 253 -10.14 27.74 18.54
C ILE A 253 -10.54 28.27 17.15
N GLN A 254 -9.75 27.93 16.15
CA GLN A 254 -10.04 28.23 14.75
C GLN A 254 -10.71 27.03 14.07
N THR A 255 -11.51 27.30 13.06
CA THR A 255 -12.13 26.30 12.18
C THR A 255 -12.19 26.83 10.75
N TRP A 256 -12.81 26.08 9.84
CA TRP A 256 -12.99 26.49 8.44
C TRP A 256 -14.46 26.45 8.06
N ASP A 257 -14.88 27.33 7.15
CA ASP A 257 -16.30 27.45 6.79
C ASP A 257 -16.66 26.82 5.44
N ASN A 258 -15.69 26.66 4.55
CA ASN A 258 -15.91 26.22 3.17
C ASN A 258 -14.80 25.32 2.62
N ASP A 259 -15.05 24.69 1.48
CA ASP A 259 -14.11 23.75 0.83
C ASP A 259 -12.83 24.44 0.32
N GLU A 260 -12.88 25.73 0.00
CA GLU A 260 -11.69 26.49 -0.43
C GLU A 260 -10.71 26.68 0.74
N GLU A 261 -11.21 26.89 1.95
CA GLU A 261 -10.37 26.94 3.14
C GLU A 261 -9.76 25.58 3.49
N ILE A 262 -10.46 24.48 3.20
CA ILE A 262 -9.92 23.11 3.33
C ILE A 262 -8.70 22.93 2.43
N LYS A 263 -8.79 23.37 1.16
CA LYS A 263 -7.66 23.32 0.21
C LYS A 263 -6.43 24.07 0.75
N LEU A 264 -6.64 25.16 1.49
CA LEU A 264 -5.57 25.97 2.09
C LEU A 264 -5.01 25.41 3.40
N LEU A 265 -5.60 24.37 4.01
CA LEU A 265 -5.13 23.82 5.29
C LEU A 265 -3.66 23.39 5.23
N HIS A 266 -3.21 22.84 4.10
CA HIS A 266 -1.81 22.41 3.92
C HIS A 266 -0.81 23.57 4.06
N THR A 267 -1.22 24.82 3.89
CA THR A 267 -0.36 26.01 4.05
C THR A 267 -0.33 26.53 5.49
N LYS A 268 -1.35 26.21 6.31
CA LYS A 268 -1.55 26.76 7.66
C LYS A 268 -1.20 25.79 8.78
N VAL A 269 -1.41 24.49 8.56
CA VAL A 269 -1.27 23.44 9.57
C VAL A 269 0.16 22.88 9.55
N ASP A 270 0.78 22.81 10.71
CA ASP A 270 2.12 22.24 10.89
C ASP A 270 2.06 20.78 11.36
N LEU A 271 1.06 20.42 12.17
CA LEU A 271 0.89 19.09 12.75
C LEU A 271 -0.59 18.71 12.80
N ILE A 272 -0.90 17.45 12.54
CA ILE A 272 -2.25 16.90 12.68
C ILE A 272 -2.27 15.94 13.87
N VAL A 273 -3.25 16.09 14.76
CA VAL A 273 -3.54 15.17 15.85
C VAL A 273 -4.88 14.50 15.57
N THR A 274 -4.88 13.17 15.48
CA THR A 274 -6.13 12.41 15.30
C THR A 274 -6.47 11.65 16.57
N LEU A 275 -7.73 11.76 17.02
CA LEU A 275 -8.27 11.04 18.18
C LEU A 275 -9.31 10.04 17.71
N GLY A 276 -8.93 8.77 17.61
CA GLY A 276 -9.83 7.73 17.09
C GLY A 276 -9.11 6.44 16.73
N GLY A 277 -9.46 5.88 15.58
CA GLY A 277 -8.82 4.68 15.01
C GLY A 277 -8.29 4.98 13.61
N ASP A 278 -7.97 3.96 12.84
CA ASP A 278 -7.41 4.11 11.48
C ASP A 278 -8.31 4.98 10.57
N GLY A 279 -9.63 4.92 10.73
CA GLY A 279 -10.57 5.76 9.98
C GLY A 279 -10.41 7.26 10.20
N THR A 280 -9.92 7.72 11.34
CA THR A 280 -9.63 9.16 11.54
C THR A 280 -8.36 9.60 10.82
N VAL A 281 -7.40 8.68 10.62
CA VAL A 281 -6.20 8.93 9.81
C VAL A 281 -6.57 8.98 8.32
N LEU A 282 -7.43 8.08 7.84
CA LEU A 282 -7.97 8.13 6.47
C LEU A 282 -8.71 9.45 6.21
N TRP A 283 -9.56 9.86 7.17
CA TRP A 283 -10.25 11.13 7.08
C TRP A 283 -9.28 12.31 7.04
N ALA A 284 -8.28 12.33 7.93
CA ALA A 284 -7.23 13.34 7.92
C ALA A 284 -6.54 13.43 6.56
N ALA A 285 -6.08 12.30 6.01
CA ALA A 285 -5.42 12.26 4.72
C ALA A 285 -6.32 12.77 3.57
N SER A 286 -7.64 12.51 3.63
CA SER A 286 -8.59 12.90 2.59
C SER A 286 -8.79 14.42 2.47
N LEU A 287 -8.54 15.17 3.55
CA LEU A 287 -8.61 16.64 3.58
C LEU A 287 -7.46 17.31 2.80
N PHE A 288 -6.34 16.60 2.58
CA PHE A 288 -5.15 17.15 1.93
C PHE A 288 -4.96 16.52 0.55
N LYS A 289 -5.32 17.26 -0.51
CA LYS A 289 -5.11 16.83 -1.91
C LYS A 289 -3.67 16.95 -2.41
N GLY A 290 -2.74 17.39 -1.55
CA GLY A 290 -1.33 17.56 -1.85
C GLY A 290 -0.46 17.17 -0.65
N PRO A 291 0.58 17.95 -0.31
CA PRO A 291 1.42 17.68 0.86
C PRO A 291 0.60 17.56 2.14
N VAL A 292 0.93 16.56 2.97
CA VAL A 292 0.24 16.31 4.24
C VAL A 292 1.19 16.62 5.40
N PRO A 293 0.78 17.46 6.38
CA PRO A 293 1.53 17.65 7.61
C PRO A 293 1.67 16.33 8.40
N PRO A 294 2.70 16.18 9.26
CA PRO A 294 2.86 14.99 10.10
C PRO A 294 1.64 14.71 10.97
N VAL A 295 1.20 13.45 10.96
CA VAL A 295 0.02 12.97 11.69
C VAL A 295 0.44 12.22 12.96
N VAL A 296 -0.02 12.66 14.11
CA VAL A 296 0.11 11.98 15.41
C VAL A 296 -1.23 11.39 15.77
N ALA A 297 -1.30 10.06 15.77
CA ALA A 297 -2.56 9.35 15.85
C ALA A 297 -2.72 8.60 17.17
N PHE A 298 -3.65 9.06 18.01
CA PHE A 298 -3.98 8.45 19.29
C PHE A 298 -5.17 7.51 19.17
N SER A 299 -4.98 6.30 19.68
CA SER A 299 -6.00 5.28 19.88
C SER A 299 -6.76 5.50 21.19
N LEU A 300 -8.08 5.29 21.17
CA LEU A 300 -8.97 5.39 22.34
C LEU A 300 -9.71 4.07 22.64
N GLY A 301 -9.11 2.93 22.29
CA GLY A 301 -9.76 1.62 22.43
C GLY A 301 -8.96 0.53 21.72
N SER A 302 -9.51 -0.02 20.64
CA SER A 302 -8.82 -1.02 19.82
C SER A 302 -7.60 -0.41 19.11
N LEU A 303 -6.44 -1.05 19.25
CA LEU A 303 -5.23 -0.68 18.52
C LEU A 303 -5.44 -0.83 17.01
N GLY A 304 -5.18 0.24 16.26
CA GLY A 304 -5.14 0.23 14.79
C GLY A 304 -3.71 0.06 14.26
N PHE A 305 -3.59 -0.13 12.94
CA PHE A 305 -2.28 -0.19 12.27
C PHE A 305 -1.69 1.19 11.97
N MET A 306 -2.46 2.27 12.17
CA MET A 306 -2.04 3.66 11.95
C MET A 306 -2.13 4.53 13.20
N THR A 307 -2.60 3.99 14.34
CA THR A 307 -2.76 4.73 15.60
C THR A 307 -1.85 4.19 16.71
N PRO A 308 -0.52 4.40 16.63
CA PRO A 308 0.42 3.77 17.54
C PRO A 308 0.42 4.36 18.95
N PHE A 309 -0.14 5.56 19.16
CA PHE A 309 -0.11 6.23 20.45
C PHE A 309 -1.32 5.88 21.32
N LEU A 310 -1.08 5.64 22.59
CA LEU A 310 -2.12 5.46 23.60
C LEU A 310 -2.57 6.82 24.14
N SER A 311 -3.88 7.03 24.22
CA SER A 311 -4.44 8.31 24.64
C SER A 311 -4.02 8.75 26.05
N GLU A 312 -3.72 7.82 26.95
CA GLU A 312 -3.34 8.08 28.34
C GLU A 312 -1.99 8.79 28.46
N GLN A 313 -1.12 8.63 27.47
CA GLN A 313 0.25 9.14 27.45
C GLN A 313 0.41 10.41 26.59
N TYR A 314 -0.70 11.06 26.21
CA TYR A 314 -0.69 12.15 25.23
C TYR A 314 0.25 13.30 25.57
N ARG A 315 0.41 13.63 26.86
CA ARG A 315 1.23 14.77 27.31
C ARG A 315 2.69 14.56 26.97
N GLU A 316 3.23 13.40 27.32
CA GLU A 316 4.62 13.03 27.03
C GLU A 316 4.84 12.89 25.52
N CYS A 317 3.92 12.20 24.82
CA CYS A 317 4.02 12.00 23.39
C CYS A 317 4.04 13.32 22.61
N LEU A 318 3.10 14.23 22.88
CA LEU A 318 3.05 15.53 22.22
C LEU A 318 4.26 16.40 22.60
N ASP A 319 4.70 16.38 23.85
CA ASP A 319 5.91 17.10 24.26
C ASP A 319 7.14 16.63 23.48
N ASN A 320 7.30 15.33 23.29
CA ASN A 320 8.42 14.75 22.55
C ASN A 320 8.34 15.12 21.05
N VAL A 321 7.17 14.97 20.43
CA VAL A 321 6.94 15.32 19.02
C VAL A 321 7.19 16.81 18.76
N LEU A 322 6.77 17.70 19.66
CA LEU A 322 6.94 19.14 19.49
C LEU A 322 8.37 19.63 19.78
N LYS A 323 9.13 18.94 20.64
CA LYS A 323 10.47 19.38 21.07
C LYS A 323 11.60 18.98 20.11
N GLY A 324 11.56 17.80 19.50
CA GLY A 324 12.78 17.24 18.92
C GLY A 324 12.53 16.19 17.86
N PRO A 325 13.61 15.65 17.27
CA PRO A 325 13.47 14.71 16.18
C PRO A 325 12.66 13.50 16.63
N PHE A 326 11.62 13.15 15.86
CA PHE A 326 10.79 11.99 16.12
C PHE A 326 10.71 11.11 14.88
N SER A 327 10.51 9.82 15.13
CA SER A 327 10.38 8.82 14.09
C SER A 327 9.08 8.99 13.30
N ILE A 328 9.14 8.87 11.99
CA ILE A 328 7.97 8.83 11.12
C ILE A 328 8.01 7.64 10.18
N THR A 329 6.83 7.21 9.75
CA THR A 329 6.64 6.36 8.58
C THR A 329 5.99 7.20 7.49
N LEU A 330 6.56 7.19 6.28
CA LEU A 330 5.91 7.73 5.09
C LEU A 330 5.00 6.66 4.50
N ARG A 331 3.69 6.85 4.63
CA ARG A 331 2.69 5.94 4.07
C ARG A 331 2.28 6.43 2.68
N ASN A 332 2.63 5.66 1.65
CA ASN A 332 2.30 6.00 0.26
C ASN A 332 0.78 6.09 0.06
N ARG A 333 0.36 6.90 -0.90
CA ARG A 333 -1.02 6.98 -1.38
C ARG A 333 -1.10 6.51 -2.82
N LEU A 334 -2.23 5.94 -3.23
CA LEU A 334 -2.57 5.81 -4.64
C LEU A 334 -3.15 7.13 -5.14
N GLN A 335 -2.84 7.46 -6.38
CA GLN A 335 -3.48 8.49 -7.17
C GLN A 335 -4.32 7.80 -8.24
N CYS A 336 -5.61 8.10 -8.26
CA CYS A 336 -6.58 7.44 -9.12
C CYS A 336 -7.27 8.44 -10.06
N HIS A 337 -7.38 8.08 -11.33
CA HIS A 337 -8.10 8.82 -12.35
C HIS A 337 -9.18 7.93 -12.98
N VAL A 338 -10.41 8.44 -13.08
CA VAL A 338 -11.49 7.77 -13.81
C VAL A 338 -11.53 8.36 -15.22
N ILE A 339 -11.25 7.53 -16.20
CA ILE A 339 -11.32 7.87 -17.62
C ILE A 339 -12.66 7.40 -18.16
N ARG A 340 -13.47 8.35 -18.64
CA ARG A 340 -14.79 8.09 -19.22
C ARG A 340 -14.67 7.93 -20.73
N ASP A 341 -15.22 6.86 -21.31
CA ASP A 341 -15.20 6.67 -22.77
C ASP A 341 -16.02 7.75 -23.52
N ALA A 342 -17.07 8.27 -22.88
CA ALA A 342 -17.91 9.32 -23.44
C ALA A 342 -17.20 10.69 -23.56
N ALA A 343 -16.10 10.90 -22.85
CA ALA A 343 -15.31 12.13 -22.89
C ALA A 343 -14.35 12.10 -24.09
N LYS A 344 -14.89 12.10 -25.31
CA LYS A 344 -14.11 12.01 -26.56
C LYS A 344 -13.38 13.30 -26.95
N ASP A 345 -13.73 14.47 -26.39
CA ASP A 345 -13.15 15.76 -26.81
C ASP A 345 -13.04 16.83 -25.71
N GLU A 346 -13.40 16.53 -24.46
CA GLU A 346 -13.13 17.45 -23.34
C GLU A 346 -12.34 16.69 -22.27
N LEU A 347 -11.13 17.16 -22.01
CA LEU A 347 -10.34 16.87 -20.81
C LEU A 347 -11.09 17.42 -19.59
N VAL A 348 -12.31 16.96 -19.32
CA VAL A 348 -12.87 16.99 -17.97
C VAL A 348 -12.20 15.86 -17.21
N THR A 349 -10.88 15.95 -17.09
CA THR A 349 -10.13 15.08 -16.21
C THR A 349 -10.53 15.50 -14.82
N GLU A 350 -11.44 14.74 -14.21
CA GLU A 350 -11.77 14.93 -12.80
C GLU A 350 -10.47 15.00 -11.99
N GLU A 351 -10.44 15.85 -10.96
CA GLU A 351 -9.27 15.95 -10.09
C GLU A 351 -8.83 14.55 -9.60
N PRO A 352 -7.51 14.29 -9.51
CA PRO A 352 -7.01 13.03 -9.02
C PRO A 352 -7.58 12.71 -7.65
N ILE A 353 -8.06 11.47 -7.49
CA ILE A 353 -8.55 10.97 -6.22
C ILE A 353 -7.36 10.32 -5.51
N LEU A 354 -6.97 10.89 -4.37
CA LEU A 354 -5.91 10.33 -3.54
C LEU A 354 -6.50 9.37 -2.50
N VAL A 355 -5.86 8.22 -2.36
CA VAL A 355 -6.33 7.09 -1.57
C VAL A 355 -5.18 6.57 -0.71
N LEU A 356 -5.40 6.42 0.60
CA LEU A 356 -4.34 5.96 1.52
C LEU A 356 -4.31 4.44 1.66
N ASN A 357 -5.47 3.77 1.72
CA ASN A 357 -5.54 2.32 1.82
C ASN A 357 -5.73 1.68 0.46
N GLU A 358 -6.94 1.76 -0.11
CA GLU A 358 -7.26 1.01 -1.32
C GLU A 358 -8.35 1.64 -2.20
N VAL A 359 -8.26 1.35 -3.49
CA VAL A 359 -9.38 1.47 -4.42
C VAL A 359 -9.95 0.09 -4.67
N THR A 360 -11.25 -0.04 -4.39
CA THR A 360 -12.01 -1.28 -4.57
C THR A 360 -12.90 -1.14 -5.77
N ILE A 361 -12.80 -2.06 -6.72
CA ILE A 361 -13.66 -2.14 -7.90
C ILE A 361 -14.54 -3.37 -7.77
N ASP A 362 -15.85 -3.20 -7.64
CA ASP A 362 -16.78 -4.29 -7.34
C ASP A 362 -18.04 -4.27 -8.23
N ARG A 363 -18.79 -5.38 -8.27
CA ARG A 363 -20.01 -5.53 -9.10
C ARG A 363 -21.22 -4.71 -8.62
N GLY A 364 -21.15 -4.13 -7.43
CA GLY A 364 -22.26 -3.50 -6.74
C GLY A 364 -23.45 -4.41 -6.57
N ILE A 365 -24.63 -3.90 -6.93
CA ILE A 365 -25.89 -4.63 -6.80
C ILE A 365 -26.13 -5.63 -7.94
N SER A 366 -25.25 -5.68 -8.94
CA SER A 366 -25.39 -6.59 -10.08
C SER A 366 -25.30 -8.05 -9.64
N SER A 367 -26.20 -8.91 -10.12
CA SER A 367 -26.12 -10.35 -9.92
C SER A 367 -25.07 -11.03 -10.80
N TYR A 368 -24.62 -10.36 -11.86
CA TYR A 368 -23.54 -10.85 -12.72
C TYR A 368 -22.18 -10.53 -12.11
N LEU A 369 -21.22 -11.45 -12.29
CA LEU A 369 -19.82 -11.22 -11.94
C LEU A 369 -19.28 -10.00 -12.68
N THR A 370 -18.39 -9.24 -12.04
CA THR A 370 -17.65 -8.18 -12.75
C THR A 370 -16.81 -8.80 -13.85
N TYR A 371 -16.65 -8.08 -14.96
CA TYR A 371 -15.65 -8.38 -15.97
C TYR A 371 -14.73 -7.18 -16.13
N LEU A 372 -13.48 -7.31 -15.68
CA LEU A 372 -12.49 -6.22 -15.67
C LEU A 372 -11.24 -6.66 -16.42
N GLU A 373 -10.79 -5.88 -17.39
CA GLU A 373 -9.48 -6.07 -18.04
C GLU A 373 -8.42 -5.27 -17.31
N CYS A 374 -7.35 -5.93 -16.86
CA CYS A 374 -6.30 -5.31 -16.07
C CYS A 374 -4.99 -5.25 -16.86
N TYR A 375 -4.36 -4.08 -16.84
CA TYR A 375 -3.10 -3.79 -17.51
C TYR A 375 -2.11 -3.17 -16.52
N CYS A 376 -0.83 -3.45 -16.71
CA CYS A 376 0.29 -2.88 -15.96
C CYS A 376 1.28 -2.30 -16.99
N ASP A 377 1.53 -1.00 -16.95
CA ASP A 377 2.37 -0.28 -17.92
C ASP A 377 2.03 -0.67 -19.38
N SER A 378 0.74 -0.66 -19.71
CA SER A 378 0.16 -1.08 -21.00
C SER A 378 0.23 -2.57 -21.34
N SER A 379 0.93 -3.38 -20.54
CA SER A 379 0.97 -4.83 -20.70
C SER A 379 -0.28 -5.49 -20.10
N PHE A 380 -0.97 -6.32 -20.87
CA PHE A 380 -2.11 -7.08 -20.39
C PHE A 380 -1.69 -8.05 -19.27
N VAL A 381 -2.34 -7.96 -18.12
CA VAL A 381 -2.09 -8.84 -16.97
C VAL A 381 -3.08 -10.00 -16.99
N THR A 382 -4.37 -9.69 -16.88
CA THR A 382 -5.44 -10.70 -16.79
C THR A 382 -6.82 -10.04 -16.86
N CYS A 383 -7.86 -10.87 -17.02
CA CYS A 383 -9.25 -10.47 -16.80
C CYS A 383 -9.72 -10.93 -15.42
N VAL A 384 -10.26 -10.01 -14.62
CA VAL A 384 -10.90 -10.33 -13.34
C VAL A 384 -12.37 -10.65 -13.59
N GLN A 385 -12.74 -11.89 -13.28
CA GLN A 385 -14.11 -12.38 -13.21
C GLN A 385 -14.41 -12.81 -11.78
N GLY A 386 -15.29 -12.11 -11.09
CA GLY A 386 -15.56 -12.35 -9.67
C GLY A 386 -16.46 -11.29 -9.07
N ASP A 387 -16.36 -11.10 -7.75
CA ASP A 387 -17.03 -9.99 -7.07
C ASP A 387 -16.33 -8.66 -7.34
N GLY A 388 -15.01 -8.67 -7.59
CA GLY A 388 -14.25 -7.46 -7.87
C GLY A 388 -12.73 -7.61 -7.77
N LEU A 389 -12.05 -6.47 -7.65
CA LEU A 389 -10.62 -6.30 -7.52
C LEU A 389 -10.31 -5.18 -6.52
N ILE A 390 -9.31 -5.38 -5.67
CA ILE A 390 -8.75 -4.37 -4.78
C ILE A 390 -7.35 -4.02 -5.27
N ILE A 391 -7.10 -2.73 -5.48
CA ILE A 391 -5.75 -2.18 -5.65
C ILE A 391 -5.43 -1.38 -4.38
N SER A 392 -4.42 -1.80 -3.64
CA SER A 392 -4.12 -1.30 -2.30
C SER A 392 -2.68 -0.80 -2.19
N THR A 393 -2.44 0.20 -1.35
CA THR A 393 -1.10 0.52 -0.86
C THR A 393 -0.64 -0.56 0.12
N THR A 394 0.64 -0.53 0.50
CA THR A 394 1.15 -1.36 1.60
C THR A 394 0.51 -1.03 2.95
N SER A 395 0.06 0.21 3.16
CA SER A 395 -0.70 0.59 4.36
C SER A 395 -2.11 -0.01 4.36
N GLY A 396 -2.79 -0.05 3.21
CA GLY A 396 -4.08 -0.72 3.05
C GLY A 396 -4.02 -2.25 3.09
N SER A 397 -2.82 -2.85 3.12
CA SER A 397 -2.63 -4.30 3.17
C SER A 397 -3.26 -4.97 4.39
N THR A 398 -3.49 -4.20 5.46
CA THR A 398 -4.12 -4.64 6.72
C THR A 398 -5.61 -4.27 6.81
N ALA A 399 -6.14 -3.60 5.79
CA ALA A 399 -7.54 -3.20 5.68
C ALA A 399 -8.34 -4.20 4.83
N TYR A 400 -9.07 -3.75 3.81
CA TYR A 400 -9.97 -4.64 3.06
C TYR A 400 -9.21 -5.69 2.24
N SER A 401 -8.01 -5.36 1.76
CA SER A 401 -7.12 -6.30 1.06
C SER A 401 -6.83 -7.55 1.90
N LEU A 402 -6.63 -7.41 3.22
CA LEU A 402 -6.38 -8.55 4.12
C LEU A 402 -7.59 -9.50 4.16
N ALA A 403 -8.79 -8.93 4.28
CA ALA A 403 -10.04 -9.70 4.33
C ALA A 403 -10.31 -10.44 3.02
N ALA A 404 -9.87 -9.90 1.88
CA ALA A 404 -9.95 -10.54 0.57
C ALA A 404 -8.85 -11.60 0.33
N GLY A 405 -7.97 -11.85 1.31
CA GLY A 405 -6.91 -12.84 1.23
C GLY A 405 -5.56 -12.30 0.72
N GLY A 406 -5.41 -10.98 0.64
CA GLY A 406 -4.13 -10.32 0.39
C GLY A 406 -3.13 -10.51 1.55
N SER A 407 -1.83 -10.37 1.26
CA SER A 407 -0.79 -10.45 2.29
C SER A 407 -0.68 -9.16 3.09
N MET A 408 -0.38 -9.25 4.38
CA MET A 408 0.05 -8.10 5.17
C MET A 408 1.46 -7.69 4.76
N VAL A 409 1.65 -6.40 4.49
CA VAL A 409 2.91 -5.85 4.00
C VAL A 409 3.32 -4.70 4.92
N HIS A 410 4.59 -4.69 5.32
CA HIS A 410 5.12 -3.61 6.15
C HIS A 410 5.06 -2.26 5.36
N PRO A 411 4.64 -1.15 5.99
CA PRO A 411 4.36 0.11 5.28
C PRO A 411 5.58 0.74 4.59
N GLN A 412 6.81 0.39 4.99
CA GLN A 412 8.04 0.85 4.31
C GLN A 412 8.42 0.01 3.07
N VAL A 413 7.71 -1.09 2.78
CA VAL A 413 7.94 -1.84 1.54
C VAL A 413 7.36 -1.02 0.38
N PRO A 414 8.15 -0.68 -0.65
CA PRO A 414 7.64 -0.02 -1.84
C PRO A 414 6.84 -1.03 -2.67
N GLY A 415 5.54 -0.80 -2.85
CA GLY A 415 4.73 -1.64 -3.72
C GLY A 415 3.25 -1.31 -3.72
N ILE A 416 2.57 -1.88 -4.72
CA ILE A 416 1.12 -1.83 -4.91
C ILE A 416 0.60 -3.27 -4.80
N LEU A 417 -0.39 -3.49 -3.95
CA LEU A 417 -1.06 -4.77 -3.81
C LEU A 417 -2.21 -4.86 -4.82
N PHE A 418 -2.32 -6.02 -5.45
CA PHE A 418 -3.35 -6.35 -6.42
C PHE A 418 -4.06 -7.62 -5.92
N THR A 419 -5.26 -7.47 -5.37
CA THR A 419 -5.96 -8.54 -4.64
C THR A 419 -7.36 -8.77 -5.25
N PRO A 420 -7.60 -9.90 -5.93
CA PRO A 420 -8.93 -10.20 -6.47
C PRO A 420 -9.95 -10.52 -5.36
N ILE A 421 -11.22 -10.14 -5.55
CA ILE A 421 -12.32 -10.43 -4.61
C ILE A 421 -13.14 -11.59 -5.19
N CYS A 422 -13.13 -12.73 -4.48
CA CYS A 422 -13.87 -13.95 -4.85
C CYS A 422 -13.76 -14.27 -6.36
N PRO A 423 -12.54 -14.41 -6.93
CA PRO A 423 -12.39 -14.66 -8.36
C PRO A 423 -12.95 -16.05 -8.71
N HIS A 424 -13.66 -16.13 -9.84
CA HIS A 424 -14.15 -17.39 -10.39
C HIS A 424 -13.00 -18.32 -10.81
N SER A 425 -11.85 -17.75 -11.17
CA SER A 425 -10.62 -18.52 -11.43
C SER A 425 -9.92 -18.91 -10.13
N LEU A 426 -9.84 -20.23 -9.87
CA LEU A 426 -9.17 -20.79 -8.68
C LEU A 426 -7.64 -20.56 -8.65
N SER A 427 -7.03 -20.24 -9.79
CA SER A 427 -5.59 -19.97 -9.89
C SER A 427 -5.23 -18.51 -9.63
N PHE A 428 -6.22 -17.63 -9.45
CA PHE A 428 -5.99 -16.22 -9.26
C PHE A 428 -5.54 -15.92 -7.83
N ARG A 429 -4.25 -15.65 -7.66
CA ARG A 429 -3.64 -15.28 -6.38
C ARG A 429 -3.39 -13.77 -6.32
N PRO A 430 -3.39 -13.17 -5.11
CA PRO A 430 -2.93 -11.80 -4.92
C PRO A 430 -1.50 -11.60 -5.43
N LEU A 431 -1.21 -10.40 -5.95
CA LEU A 431 0.09 -9.99 -6.45
C LEU A 431 0.57 -8.75 -5.70
N ILE A 432 1.88 -8.60 -5.58
CA ILE A 432 2.52 -7.36 -5.12
C ILE A 432 3.38 -6.88 -6.28
N LEU A 433 3.09 -5.68 -6.77
CA LEU A 433 3.77 -5.05 -7.89
C LEU A 433 4.69 -3.92 -7.39
N PRO A 434 5.76 -3.57 -8.12
CA PRO A 434 6.62 -2.45 -7.77
C PRO A 434 5.85 -1.12 -7.71
N GLU A 435 6.31 -0.16 -6.90
CA GLU A 435 5.60 1.12 -6.71
C GLU A 435 5.59 2.06 -7.93
N TYR A 436 6.51 1.85 -8.87
CA TYR A 436 6.66 2.70 -10.06
C TYR A 436 5.69 2.34 -11.21
N VAL A 437 4.97 1.23 -11.11
CA VAL A 437 4.09 0.79 -12.19
C VAL A 437 2.77 1.56 -12.18
N THR A 438 2.17 1.71 -13.35
CA THR A 438 0.82 2.25 -13.51
C THR A 438 -0.15 1.12 -13.86
N LEU A 439 -1.21 1.01 -13.06
CA LEU A 439 -2.28 0.04 -13.26
C LEU A 439 -3.45 0.68 -13.98
N ARG A 440 -3.96 0.00 -15.02
CA ARG A 440 -5.19 0.38 -15.71
C ARG A 440 -6.19 -0.76 -15.59
N VAL A 441 -7.34 -0.48 -15.00
CA VAL A 441 -8.46 -1.43 -14.90
C VAL A 441 -9.62 -0.90 -15.72
N GLN A 442 -9.96 -1.61 -16.78
CA GLN A 442 -11.01 -1.21 -17.72
C GLN A 442 -12.23 -2.11 -17.57
N VAL A 443 -13.43 -1.54 -17.66
CA VAL A 443 -14.66 -2.30 -17.85
C VAL A 443 -14.85 -2.49 -19.35
N PRO A 444 -14.72 -3.70 -19.91
CA PRO A 444 -14.79 -3.88 -21.36
C PRO A 444 -16.21 -3.66 -21.89
N TYR A 445 -16.33 -3.26 -23.17
CA TYR A 445 -17.65 -3.01 -23.79
C TYR A 445 -18.59 -4.22 -23.82
N ASN A 446 -18.04 -5.44 -23.80
CA ASN A 446 -18.81 -6.67 -23.75
C ASN A 446 -19.22 -7.08 -22.32
N SER A 447 -18.89 -6.26 -21.30
CA SER A 447 -19.32 -6.50 -19.93
C SER A 447 -20.84 -6.45 -19.83
N ARG A 448 -21.43 -7.41 -19.12
CA ARG A 448 -22.89 -7.50 -18.93
C ARG A 448 -23.45 -6.43 -17.99
N GLY A 449 -22.58 -5.78 -17.22
CA GLY A 449 -22.96 -4.77 -16.25
C GLY A 449 -21.85 -3.76 -15.98
N ALA A 450 -22.22 -2.67 -15.33
CA ALA A 450 -21.27 -1.70 -14.81
C ALA A 450 -20.51 -2.26 -13.60
N ALA A 451 -19.33 -1.71 -13.35
CA ALA A 451 -18.61 -1.88 -12.10
C ALA A 451 -18.74 -0.60 -11.24
N TRP A 452 -18.26 -0.66 -10.02
CA TRP A 452 -18.23 0.48 -9.11
C TRP A 452 -16.86 0.57 -8.45
N ALA A 453 -16.23 1.74 -8.52
CA ALA A 453 -15.00 2.05 -7.81
C ALA A 453 -15.32 2.77 -6.49
N SER A 454 -14.71 2.35 -5.39
CA SER A 454 -14.78 2.97 -4.07
C SER A 454 -13.36 3.30 -3.61
N PHE A 455 -13.17 4.49 -3.03
CA PHE A 455 -11.86 5.04 -2.68
C PHE A 455 -11.79 5.19 -1.15
N ASP A 456 -10.91 4.42 -0.49
CA ASP A 456 -10.87 4.31 0.99
C ASP A 456 -12.25 4.01 1.63
N GLY A 457 -13.08 3.23 0.92
CA GLY A 457 -14.45 2.90 1.34
C GLY A 457 -15.46 4.04 1.18
N LYS A 458 -15.11 5.12 0.48
CA LYS A 458 -15.95 6.31 0.24
C LYS A 458 -16.06 6.65 -1.25
N ASP A 459 -16.85 7.69 -1.53
CA ASP A 459 -16.93 8.38 -2.83
C ASP A 459 -17.11 7.44 -4.02
N ARG A 460 -18.09 6.55 -3.91
CA ARG A 460 -18.29 5.48 -4.87
C ARG A 460 -18.68 6.03 -6.25
N LYS A 461 -17.88 5.72 -7.27
CA LYS A 461 -18.10 6.11 -8.67
C LYS A 461 -18.46 4.89 -9.51
N GLN A 462 -19.56 4.97 -10.25
CA GLN A 462 -19.92 3.93 -11.21
C GLN A 462 -18.94 3.96 -12.39
N LEU A 463 -18.52 2.80 -12.90
CA LEU A 463 -17.72 2.62 -14.11
C LEU A 463 -18.56 1.88 -15.16
N LEU A 464 -18.88 2.55 -16.26
CA LEU A 464 -19.65 1.98 -17.35
C LEU A 464 -18.76 1.16 -18.29
N PRO A 465 -19.33 0.23 -19.08
CA PRO A 465 -18.58 -0.42 -20.16
C PRO A 465 -17.92 0.62 -21.08
N GLY A 466 -16.61 0.49 -21.28
CA GLY A 466 -15.74 1.46 -21.95
C GLY A 466 -14.85 2.24 -20.99
N ASP A 467 -15.35 2.57 -19.79
CA ASP A 467 -14.63 3.36 -18.80
C ASP A 467 -13.43 2.60 -18.20
N ALA A 468 -12.43 3.36 -17.78
CA ALA A 468 -11.23 2.82 -17.13
C ALA A 468 -10.87 3.59 -15.86
N LEU A 469 -10.26 2.89 -14.92
CA LEU A 469 -9.58 3.46 -13.77
C LEU A 469 -8.07 3.33 -13.97
N ILE A 470 -7.35 4.44 -13.86
CA ILE A 470 -5.87 4.47 -13.84
C ILE A 470 -5.42 4.74 -12.41
N CYS A 471 -4.49 3.91 -11.91
CA CYS A 471 -3.93 3.99 -10.57
C CYS A 471 -2.40 3.97 -10.61
N SER A 472 -1.78 4.91 -9.93
CA SER A 472 -0.33 4.96 -9.71
C SER A 472 -0.04 5.43 -8.27
N ILE A 473 1.22 5.39 -7.83
CA ILE A 473 1.60 5.92 -6.52
C ILE A 473 1.68 7.46 -6.60
N SER A 474 1.05 8.13 -5.64
CA SER A 474 1.07 9.58 -5.50
C SER A 474 2.44 10.06 -5.03
N PRO A 475 2.93 11.23 -5.51
CA PRO A 475 4.15 11.84 -5.00
C PRO A 475 4.01 12.37 -3.56
N TRP A 476 2.81 12.41 -3.01
CA TRP A 476 2.50 12.99 -1.70
C TRP A 476 2.13 11.90 -0.68
N PRO A 477 3.10 11.27 0.00
CA PRO A 477 2.82 10.31 1.07
C PRO A 477 2.25 11.01 2.31
N VAL A 478 1.65 10.23 3.21
CA VAL A 478 1.17 10.67 4.51
C VAL A 478 2.26 10.38 5.57
N PRO A 479 2.92 11.40 6.14
CA PRO A 479 3.85 11.22 7.23
C PRO A 479 3.08 10.97 8.52
N THR A 480 3.29 9.82 9.14
CA THR A 480 2.68 9.47 10.43
C THR A 480 3.78 9.28 11.47
N ALA A 481 3.63 9.90 12.64
CA ALA A 481 4.55 9.72 13.75
C ALA A 481 4.54 8.28 14.27
N CYS A 482 5.71 7.76 14.60
CA CYS A 482 5.87 6.49 15.29
C CYS A 482 6.07 6.74 16.79
N GLN A 483 5.61 5.82 17.62
CA GLN A 483 5.90 5.85 19.05
C GLN A 483 7.36 5.45 19.31
N VAL A 484 7.85 4.41 18.62
CA VAL A 484 9.25 3.97 18.72
C VAL A 484 9.92 4.11 17.34
N ASP A 485 9.53 3.25 16.41
CA ASP A 485 9.97 3.23 15.03
C ASP A 485 8.95 2.48 14.17
N SER A 486 9.08 2.59 12.85
CA SER A 486 8.09 2.02 11.91
C SER A 486 7.91 0.50 12.08
N THR A 487 8.99 -0.23 12.36
CA THR A 487 8.96 -1.70 12.42
C THR A 487 8.36 -2.18 13.72
N ASN A 488 8.82 -1.63 14.86
CA ASN A 488 8.31 -2.00 16.17
C ASN A 488 6.83 -1.63 16.31
N ASP A 489 6.42 -0.46 15.82
CA ASP A 489 5.01 -0.06 15.85
C ASP A 489 4.15 -1.01 15.01
N PHE A 490 4.60 -1.39 13.81
CA PHE A 490 3.88 -2.35 12.95
C PHE A 490 3.78 -3.75 13.58
N LEU A 491 4.88 -4.28 14.11
CA LEU A 491 4.90 -5.59 14.76
C LEU A 491 4.02 -5.61 16.01
N ARG A 492 4.03 -4.52 16.79
CA ARG A 492 3.13 -4.38 17.93
C ARG A 492 1.67 -4.35 17.50
N SER A 493 1.31 -3.58 16.46
CA SER A 493 -0.05 -3.60 15.88
C SER A 493 -0.49 -4.99 15.46
N ILE A 494 0.42 -5.78 14.91
CA ILE A 494 0.18 -7.17 14.59
C ILE A 494 -0.09 -8.02 15.85
N HIS A 495 0.79 -7.94 16.86
CA HIS A 495 0.68 -8.76 18.07
C HIS A 495 -0.57 -8.43 18.89
N GLU A 496 -0.84 -7.15 19.08
CA GLU A 496 -1.95 -6.67 19.90
C GLU A 496 -3.28 -6.68 19.13
N GLY A 497 -3.27 -6.34 17.83
CA GLY A 497 -4.47 -6.24 17.01
C GLY A 497 -4.99 -7.58 16.47
N LEU A 498 -4.09 -8.49 16.06
CA LEU A 498 -4.48 -9.81 15.52
C LEU A 498 -4.30 -10.94 16.53
N HIS A 499 -3.75 -10.66 17.71
CA HIS A 499 -3.48 -11.67 18.74
C HIS A 499 -2.68 -12.87 18.19
N TRP A 500 -1.75 -12.59 17.26
CA TRP A 500 -1.07 -13.62 16.49
C TRP A 500 -0.34 -14.59 17.41
N ASN A 501 -0.72 -15.86 17.35
CA ASN A 501 -0.12 -16.96 18.11
C ASN A 501 -0.19 -16.81 19.64
N LEU A 502 -1.18 -16.10 20.19
CA LEU A 502 -1.50 -16.17 21.63
C LEU A 502 -2.05 -17.56 22.00
N ARG A 503 -1.18 -18.58 22.02
CA ARG A 503 -1.48 -19.89 22.59
C ARG A 503 -1.28 -19.77 24.09
N LYS A 504 -2.28 -20.15 24.90
CA LYS A 504 -2.04 -20.41 26.33
C LYS A 504 -0.91 -21.44 26.41
N SER A 505 0.20 -21.07 27.07
CA SER A 505 1.26 -22.04 27.38
C SER A 505 0.59 -23.23 28.07
N GLN A 506 0.85 -24.45 27.60
CA GLN A 506 0.38 -25.64 28.31
C GLN A 506 0.94 -25.59 29.72
N SER A 507 0.09 -25.85 30.73
CA SER A 507 0.56 -26.08 32.09
C SER A 507 1.54 -27.25 32.03
N PHE A 508 2.69 -27.05 32.67
CA PHE A 508 3.73 -28.07 32.74
C PHE A 508 3.21 -29.26 33.56
N ASP A 509 2.75 -30.32 32.89
CA ASP A 509 2.33 -31.61 33.49
C ASP A 509 3.51 -32.61 33.59
N GLY A 510 4.75 -32.12 33.51
CA GLY A 510 5.95 -32.95 33.69
C GLY A 510 6.39 -33.02 35.15
N PRO A 511 6.99 -34.14 35.62
CA PRO A 511 7.65 -34.19 36.92
C PRO A 511 8.73 -33.11 36.97
N ARG A 512 8.80 -32.40 38.11
CA ARG A 512 9.94 -31.54 38.42
C ARG A 512 11.05 -32.46 38.92
N ASP A 513 12.06 -32.68 38.08
CA ASP A 513 13.32 -33.30 38.51
C ASP A 513 14.21 -32.29 39.25
#